data_AF-A0AAJ2LRD9-F1
#
_entry.id   AF-A0AAJ2LRD9-F1
#
_cell.length_a   1.000
_cell.length_b   1.000
_cell.length_c   1.000
_cell.angle_alpha   90.00
_cell.angle_beta   90.00
_cell.angle_gamma   90.00
#
_symmetry.space_group_name_H-M   'P 1'
#
loop_
_entity.id
_entity.type
_entity.pdbx_description
1 polymer ?
#
loop_
_entity_poly.entity_id
_entity_poly.type
_entity_poly.pdbx_seq_one_letter_code
_entity_poly.pdbx_strand_id
1 'polypeptide(L)' 'MAHQIETMAYVGATPWHGLGNQLTQQQPIEVWAQQAGMDWRIESSPLTALTITIR' A
#
# COMPACT_ATOMS: atom_id res chain seq x y z
N MET A 1 2.34 7.47 12.68
CA MET A 1 1.15 7.02 11.92
C MET A 1 0.76 7.91 10.74
N ALA A 2 1.30 9.13 10.58
CA ALA A 2 1.04 9.98 9.40
C ALA A 2 1.74 9.52 8.10
N HIS A 3 2.75 8.65 8.20
CA HIS A 3 3.72 8.42 7.12
C HIS A 3 3.20 7.72 5.83
N GLN A 4 1.95 7.26 5.79
CA GLN A 4 1.34 6.57 4.62
C GLN A 4 0.04 7.21 4.14
N ILE A 5 -0.39 8.32 4.74
CA ILE A 5 -1.63 9.02 4.34
C ILE A 5 -1.37 9.89 3.09
N GLU A 6 -0.12 10.30 2.89
CA GLU A 6 0.30 11.12 1.75
C GLU A 6 0.07 10.45 0.39
N THR A 7 0.07 9.12 0.34
CA THR A 7 -0.11 8.35 -0.90
C THR A 7 -1.52 7.82 -1.09
N MET A 8 -2.53 8.28 -0.34
CA MET A 8 -3.90 7.77 -0.53
C MET A 8 -4.47 8.16 -1.90
N ALA A 9 -4.85 7.20 -2.75
CA ALA A 9 -5.56 7.46 -4.00
C ALA A 9 -7.08 7.65 -3.77
N TYR A 10 -7.70 8.66 -4.38
CA TYR A 10 -9.13 8.93 -4.21
C TYR A 10 -9.81 9.52 -5.45
N VAL A 11 -11.14 9.42 -5.51
CA VAL A 11 -12.01 10.09 -6.50
C VAL A 11 -13.07 10.91 -5.78
N GLY A 12 -13.56 11.97 -6.44
CA GLY A 12 -14.62 12.82 -5.88
C GLY A 12 -14.08 13.87 -4.92
N ALA A 13 -14.64 13.92 -3.71
CA ALA A 13 -14.30 14.95 -2.72
C ALA A 13 -12.91 14.74 -2.14
N THR A 14 -12.21 15.85 -1.88
CA THR A 14 -10.90 15.85 -1.21
C THR A 14 -11.02 15.30 0.21
N PRO A 15 -10.11 14.39 0.65
CA PRO A 15 -10.08 13.88 2.01
C PRO A 15 -9.92 14.99 3.05
N TRP A 16 -10.39 14.76 4.28
CA TRP A 16 -10.43 15.75 5.36
C TRP A 16 -9.05 16.32 5.74
N HIS A 17 -7.96 15.58 5.49
CA HIS A 17 -6.59 16.01 5.76
C HIS A 17 -5.91 16.66 4.54
N GLY A 18 -6.56 16.72 3.38
CA GLY A 18 -6.06 17.39 2.18
C GLY A 18 -4.85 16.73 1.49
N LEU A 19 -4.49 15.51 1.87
CA LEU A 19 -3.37 14.75 1.30
C LEU A 19 -3.88 13.61 0.41
N GLY A 20 -3.03 13.09 -0.46
CA GLY A 20 -3.35 11.97 -1.36
C GLY A 20 -3.36 12.36 -2.84
N ASN A 21 -3.54 11.35 -3.70
CA ASN A 21 -3.54 11.44 -5.14
C ASN A 21 -4.97 11.40 -5.69
N GLN A 22 -5.44 12.51 -6.27
CA GLN A 22 -6.75 12.56 -6.90
C GLN A 22 -6.73 11.88 -8.27
N LEU A 23 -7.69 10.99 -8.50
CA LEU A 23 -7.89 10.30 -9.78
C LEU A 23 -9.16 10.80 -10.47
N THR A 24 -9.19 10.63 -11.79
CA THR A 24 -10.45 10.72 -12.56
C THR A 24 -11.26 9.44 -12.36
N GLN A 25 -12.57 9.50 -12.63
CA GLN A 25 -13.43 8.33 -12.47
C GLN A 25 -13.09 7.23 -13.49
N GLN A 26 -13.43 5.98 -13.15
CA GLN A 26 -13.32 4.80 -14.02
C GLN A 26 -11.87 4.43 -14.41
N GLN A 27 -10.89 4.78 -13.57
CA GLN A 27 -9.51 4.34 -13.76
C GLN A 27 -9.34 2.83 -13.49
N PRO A 28 -8.46 2.14 -14.24
CA PRO A 28 -8.09 0.74 -13.99
C PRO A 28 -7.47 0.54 -12.60
N ILE A 29 -7.66 -0.64 -12.02
CA ILE A 29 -7.21 -0.96 -10.65
C ILE A 29 -5.68 -0.88 -10.50
N GLU A 30 -4.94 -1.08 -11.59
CA GLU A 30 -3.48 -0.96 -11.63
C GLU A 30 -3.04 0.49 -11.37
N VAL A 31 -3.78 1.46 -11.92
CA VAL A 31 -3.54 2.90 -11.68
C VAL A 31 -3.82 3.24 -10.24
N TRP A 32 -4.88 2.66 -9.65
CA TRP A 32 -5.17 2.82 -8.23
C TRP A 32 -4.06 2.27 -7.35
N ALA A 33 -3.57 1.06 -7.65
CA ALA A 33 -2.51 0.42 -6.88
C ALA A 33 -1.23 1.27 -6.92
N GLN A 34 -0.81 1.74 -8.10
CA GLN A 34 0.35 2.60 -8.25
C GLN A 34 0.20 3.91 -7.46
N GLN A 35 -0.94 4.59 -7.61
CA GLN A 35 -1.16 5.89 -6.97
C GLN A 35 -1.37 5.77 -5.45
N ALA A 36 -1.79 4.59 -4.98
CA ALA A 36 -1.88 4.26 -3.57
C ALA A 36 -0.52 3.87 -2.94
N GLY A 37 0.54 3.69 -3.74
CA GLY A 37 1.80 3.09 -3.30
C GLY A 37 1.69 1.59 -2.97
N MET A 38 0.74 0.91 -3.61
CA MET A 38 0.41 -0.50 -3.42
C MET A 38 0.86 -1.39 -4.58
N ASP A 39 1.60 -0.87 -5.55
CA ASP A 39 2.18 -1.61 -6.68
C ASP A 39 3.44 -2.41 -6.29
N TRP A 40 3.41 -3.03 -5.11
CA TRP A 40 4.48 -3.88 -4.63
C TRP A 40 4.27 -5.34 -5.01
N ARG A 41 5.37 -6.08 -5.05
CA ARG A 41 5.37 -7.52 -5.31
C ARG A 41 5.64 -8.28 -4.01
N ILE A 42 4.83 -9.31 -3.76
CA ILE A 42 5.11 -10.27 -2.70
C ILE A 42 6.19 -11.22 -3.21
N GLU A 43 7.32 -11.25 -2.53
CA GLU A 43 8.38 -12.23 -2.74
C GLU A 43 8.34 -13.28 -1.63
N SER A 44 8.48 -14.55 -1.98
CA SER A 44 8.58 -15.64 -1.01
C SER A 44 10.03 -15.96 -0.69
N SER A 45 10.31 -16.23 0.58
CA SER A 45 11.63 -16.68 1.03
C SER A 45 11.46 -17.89 1.96
N PRO A 46 12.24 -18.98 1.77
CA PRO A 46 12.19 -20.12 2.67
C PRO A 46 12.66 -19.72 4.07
N LEU A 47 11.85 -20.03 5.09
CA LEU A 47 12.25 -19.88 6.48
C LEU A 47 12.80 -21.21 7.00
N THR A 48 14.04 -21.20 7.49
CA THR A 48 14.60 -22.34 8.22
C THR A 48 14.39 -22.13 9.71
N ALA A 49 13.60 -22.97 10.37
CA ALA A 49 13.43 -22.93 11.81
C ALA A 49 14.67 -23.53 12.50
N LEU A 50 15.37 -22.74 13.32
CA LEU A 50 16.44 -23.25 14.18
C LEU A 50 15.81 -23.78 15.48
N THR A 51 15.67 -25.09 15.62
CA THR A 51 15.20 -25.70 16.86
C THR A 51 16.31 -25.64 17.92
N ILE A 52 16.12 -24.81 18.93
CA ILE A 52 16.98 -24.75 20.12
C ILE A 52 16.41 -25.71 21.17
N THR A 53 17.07 -26.84 21.38
CA THR A 53 16.77 -27.74 22.50
C THR A 53 17.52 -27.26 23.73
N ILE A 54 16.80 -26.81 24.75
CA ILE A 54 17.38 -26.62 26.09
C ILE A 54 17.43 -28.00 26.75
N ARG A 55 18.63 -28.43 27.16
CA ARG A 55 18.85 -29.72 27.83
C ARG A 55 18.20 -29.78 29.20
#